data_AF-A0A368V546-F1
#
_entry.id   AF-A0A368V546-F1
#
_cell.length_a   1.000
_cell.length_b   1.000
_cell.length_c   1.000
_cell.angle_alpha   90.00
_cell.angle_beta   90.00
_cell.angle_gamma   90.00
#
_symmetry.space_group_name_H-M   'P 1'
#
loop_
_entity.id
_entity.type
_entity.pdbx_description
1 polymer ?
#
loop_
_entity_poly.entity_id
_entity_poly.type
_entity_poly.pdbx_seq_one_letter_code
_entity_poly.pdbx_strand_id
1 'polypeptide(L)'
;MDITEALEQSRPGMIGQVQAAIRKRELNQRAEQTYLHWISRFVLFHDLKDPDNLAEEDQKLFLTYLSEKIRVSRARLNQASQALSFFYEDVLGRPTAAADSAAA
;
A
#
# COMPACT_ATOMS: atom_id res chain seq x y z
N MET A 1 11.98 -3.31 15.59
CA MET A 1 11.60 -2.25 14.66
C MET A 1 10.13 -2.47 14.33
N ASP A 2 9.28 -1.52 14.71
CA ASP A 2 7.88 -1.57 14.31
C ASP A 2 7.86 -1.45 12.77
N ILE A 3 7.16 -2.35 12.07
CA ILE A 3 7.21 -2.33 10.60
C ILE A 3 6.67 -1.00 10.06
N THR A 4 5.79 -0.34 10.82
CA THR A 4 5.22 0.96 10.48
C THR A 4 6.22 2.12 10.59
N GLU A 5 7.34 1.93 11.29
CA GLU A 5 8.40 2.93 11.41
C GLU A 5 8.98 3.31 10.04
N ALA A 6 9.08 2.34 9.12
CA ALA A 6 9.52 2.59 7.75
C ALA A 6 8.63 3.61 7.02
N LEU A 7 7.31 3.54 7.24
CA LEU A 7 6.35 4.45 6.61
C LEU A 7 6.52 5.87 7.16
N GLU A 8 6.65 6.03 8.48
CA GLU A 8 6.90 7.32 9.12
C GLU A 8 8.25 7.93 8.72
N GLN A 9 9.29 7.10 8.55
CA GLN A 9 10.59 7.56 8.07
C GLN A 9 10.53 8.04 6.61
N SER A 10 9.80 7.34 5.74
CA SER A 10 9.63 7.75 4.34
C SER A 10 8.82 9.04 4.21
N ARG A 11 7.80 9.20 5.06
CA ARG A 11 6.90 10.35 5.06
C ARG A 11 6.24 10.52 6.43
N PRO A 12 6.69 11.51 7.23
CA PRO A 12 6.11 11.76 8.55
C PRO A 12 4.60 12.04 8.51
N GLY A 13 3.86 11.45 9.44
CA GLY A 13 2.41 11.58 9.59
C GLY A 13 1.59 10.67 8.67
N MET A 14 2.24 9.84 7.85
CA MET A 14 1.56 8.97 6.89
C MET A 14 0.74 7.86 7.58
N ILE A 15 1.19 7.31 8.72
CA ILE A 15 0.39 6.34 9.47
C ILE A 15 -0.96 6.97 9.86
N GLY A 16 -0.92 8.22 10.35
CA GLY A 16 -2.13 8.94 10.74
C GLY A 16 -3.13 9.10 9.60
N GLN A 17 -2.64 9.37 8.38
CA GLN A 17 -3.47 9.47 7.18
C GLN A 17 -4.09 8.11 6.81
N VAL A 18 -3.28 7.05 6.81
CA VAL A 18 -3.76 5.67 6.55
C VAL A 18 -4.86 5.29 7.54
N GLN A 19 -4.64 5.52 8.84
CA GLN A 19 -5.63 5.23 9.88
C GLN A 19 -6.90 6.06 9.75
N ALA A 20 -6.79 7.34 9.35
CA ALA A 20 -7.95 8.18 9.10
C ALA A 20 -8.79 7.66 7.94
N ALA A 21 -8.15 7.25 6.83
CA ALA A 21 -8.83 6.68 5.68
C ALA A 21 -9.48 5.31 5.99
N ILE A 22 -8.83 4.46 6.79
CA ILE A 22 -9.39 3.19 7.28
C ILE A 22 -10.67 3.42 8.08
N ARG A 23 -10.64 4.38 9.02
CA ARG A 23 -11.83 4.77 9.80
C ARG A 23 -12.94 5.30 8.90
N LYS A 24 -12.61 6.10 7.89
CA LYS A 24 -13.58 6.62 6.91
C LYS A 24 -14.23 5.52 6.08
N ARG A 25 -13.48 4.46 5.76
CA ARG A 25 -13.97 3.25 5.05
C ARG A 25 -14.63 2.23 6.00
N GLU A 26 -14.76 2.54 7.29
CA GLU A 26 -15.32 1.65 8.33
C GLU A 26 -14.65 0.26 8.37
N LEU A 27 -13.37 0.20 8.03
CA LEU A 27 -12.61 -1.04 8.05
C LEU A 27 -12.30 -1.47 9.49
N ASN A 28 -12.31 -2.78 9.72
CA ASN A 28 -12.04 -3.34 11.05
C ASN A 28 -10.54 -3.29 11.41
N GLN A 29 -10.24 -3.48 12.69
CA GLN A 29 -8.87 -3.45 13.23
C GLN A 29 -7.92 -4.45 12.57
N ARG A 30 -8.42 -5.61 12.12
CA ARG A 30 -7.58 -6.61 11.43
C ARG A 30 -7.17 -6.12 10.04
N ALA A 31 -8.09 -5.45 9.33
CA ALA A 31 -7.79 -4.82 8.05
C ALA A 31 -6.78 -3.69 8.23
N GLU A 32 -6.92 -2.88 9.29
CA GLU A 32 -5.95 -1.82 9.61
C GLU A 32 -4.52 -2.35 9.77
N GLN A 33 -4.34 -3.36 10.62
CA GLN A 33 -3.03 -3.98 10.83
C GLN A 33 -2.48 -4.59 9.55
N THR A 34 -3.34 -5.24 8.76
CA THR A 34 -2.94 -5.85 7.49
C THR A 34 -2.49 -4.80 6.48
N TYR A 35 -3.20 -3.67 6.39
CA TYR A 35 -2.91 -2.63 5.41
C TYR A 35 -1.65 -1.87 5.80
N LEU A 36 -1.52 -1.44 7.06
CA LEU A 36 -0.30 -0.81 7.57
C LEU A 36 0.92 -1.71 7.35
N HIS A 37 0.78 -3.02 7.58
CA HIS A 37 1.85 -3.97 7.34
C HIS A 37 2.30 -4.00 5.88
N TRP A 38 1.36 -4.13 4.93
CA TRP A 38 1.70 -4.22 3.50
C TRP A 38 2.23 -2.90 2.93
N ILE A 39 1.63 -1.77 3.30
CA ILE A 39 2.08 -0.44 2.87
C ILE A 39 3.50 -0.18 3.37
N SER A 40 3.79 -0.49 4.64
CA SER A 40 5.12 -0.26 5.19
C SER A 40 6.17 -1.19 4.58
N ARG A 41 5.81 -2.46 4.27
CA ARG A 41 6.69 -3.38 3.53
C ARG A 41 6.99 -2.89 2.13
N PHE A 42 6.00 -2.30 1.45
CA PHE A 42 6.16 -1.74 0.11
C PHE A 42 7.16 -0.58 0.12
N VAL A 43 7.00 0.35 1.05
CA VAL A 43 7.95 1.47 1.25
C VAL A 43 9.35 0.98 1.59
N LEU A 44 9.46 -0.01 2.49
CA LEU A 44 10.75 -0.59 2.87
C LEU A 44 11.43 -1.30 1.69
N PHE A 45 10.66 -1.98 0.83
CA PHE A 45 11.18 -2.62 -0.38
C PHE A 45 11.76 -1.61 -1.38
N HIS A 46 11.26 -0.37 -1.35
CA HIS A 46 11.70 0.74 -2.17
C HIS A 46 12.65 1.68 -1.43
N ASP A 47 13.41 1.17 -0.45
CA ASP A 47 14.43 1.92 0.29
C ASP A 47 13.92 3.21 0.95
N LEU A 48 12.71 3.14 1.52
CA LEU A 48 12.06 4.27 2.20
C LEU A 48 11.78 5.48 1.30
N LYS A 49 11.71 5.28 -0.02
CA LYS A 49 11.27 6.32 -0.95
C LYS A 49 9.90 6.86 -0.54
N ASP A 50 9.74 8.18 -0.70
CA ASP A 50 8.45 8.83 -0.50
C ASP A 50 7.41 8.16 -1.40
N PRO A 51 6.29 7.65 -0.84
CA PRO A 51 5.26 6.99 -1.63
C PRO A 51 4.60 7.89 -2.68
N ASP A 52 4.71 9.22 -2.54
CA ASP A 52 4.29 10.17 -3.59
C ASP A 52 5.12 10.07 -4.87
N ASN A 53 6.30 9.47 -4.83
CA ASN A 53 7.18 9.29 -5.98
C ASN A 53 7.14 7.85 -6.54
N LEU A 54 6.38 6.96 -5.91
CA LEU A 54 6.22 5.58 -6.35
C LEU A 54 4.96 5.44 -7.21
N ALA A 55 5.08 4.77 -8.34
CA ALA A 55 4.05 4.64 -9.37
C ALA A 55 3.47 3.21 -9.46
N GLU A 56 2.61 2.97 -10.45
CA GLU A 56 1.98 1.66 -10.66
C GLU A 56 3.02 0.57 -10.97
N GLU A 57 4.11 0.93 -11.65
CA GLU A 57 5.23 0.04 -11.95
C GLU A 57 5.93 -0.44 -10.67
N ASP A 58 6.07 0.43 -9.68
CA ASP A 58 6.67 0.11 -8.38
C ASP A 58 5.77 -0.86 -7.59
N GLN A 59 4.45 -0.70 -7.68
CA GLN A 59 3.49 -1.64 -7.10
C GLN A 59 3.59 -3.02 -7.76
N LYS A 60 3.61 -3.06 -9.10
CA LYS A 60 3.78 -4.31 -9.86
C LYS A 60 5.08 -5.01 -9.50
N LEU A 61 6.19 -4.27 -9.42
CA LEU A 61 7.49 -4.81 -9.05
C LEU A 61 7.46 -5.47 -7.66
N PHE A 62 6.86 -4.80 -6.68
CA PHE A 62 6.73 -5.35 -5.33
C PHE A 62 5.83 -6.60 -5.29
N LEU A 63 4.69 -6.59 -5.99
CA LEU A 63 3.80 -7.76 -6.04
C LEU A 63 4.46 -8.97 -6.73
N THR A 64 5.22 -8.75 -7.81
CA THR A 64 6.04 -9.77 -8.46
C THR A 64 7.11 -10.31 -7.52
N TYR A 65 7.77 -9.44 -6.76
CA TYR A 65 8.72 -9.87 -5.74
C TYR A 65 8.06 -10.77 -4.68
N LEU A 66 6.86 -10.41 -4.20
CA LEU A 66 6.13 -11.22 -3.24
C LEU A 66 5.75 -12.60 -3.80
N SER A 67 5.31 -12.67 -5.05
CA SER A 67 4.85 -13.92 -5.66
C SER A 67 6.01 -14.82 -6.09
N GLU A 68 7.07 -14.27 -6.66
CA GLU A 68 8.16 -15.07 -7.25
C GLU A 68 9.31 -15.33 -6.29
N LYS A 69 9.71 -14.32 -5.51
CA LYS A 69 10.87 -14.41 -4.60
C LYS A 69 10.47 -14.85 -3.21
N ILE A 70 9.47 -14.20 -2.62
CA ILE A 70 8.97 -14.58 -1.29
C ILE A 70 8.01 -15.77 -1.35
N ARG A 71 7.36 -16.00 -2.51
CA ARG A 71 6.39 -17.08 -2.73
C ARG A 71 5.25 -17.08 -1.72
N VAL A 72 4.69 -15.90 -1.45
CA VAL A 72 3.50 -15.78 -0.58
C VAL A 72 2.30 -16.49 -1.20
N SER A 73 1.35 -16.92 -0.37
CA SER A 73 0.10 -17.50 -0.88
C SER A 73 -0.72 -16.47 -1.67
N ARG A 74 -1.57 -16.94 -2.58
CA ARG A 74 -2.48 -16.08 -3.36
C ARG A 74 -3.33 -15.17 -2.47
N ALA A 75 -3.79 -15.66 -1.32
CA ALA A 75 -4.55 -14.86 -0.36
C ALA A 75 -3.73 -13.69 0.21
N ARG A 76 -2.45 -13.91 0.56
CA ARG A 76 -1.54 -12.86 1.04
C ARG A 76 -1.19 -11.86 -0.06
N LEU A 77 -0.99 -12.34 -1.29
CA LEU A 77 -0.76 -11.46 -2.45
C LEU A 77 -1.97 -10.55 -2.70
N ASN A 78 -3.19 -11.10 -2.62
CA ASN A 78 -4.41 -10.32 -2.75
C ASN A 78 -4.55 -9.28 -1.63
N GLN A 79 -4.17 -9.60 -0.39
CA GLN A 79 -4.16 -8.63 0.72
C GLN A 79 -3.17 -7.49 0.46
N ALA A 80 -1.97 -7.80 -0.05
CA ALA A 80 -0.98 -6.79 -0.41
C ALA A 80 -1.51 -5.89 -1.53
N SER A 81 -2.04 -6.47 -2.61
CA SER A 81 -2.62 -5.71 -3.73
C SER A 81 -3.75 -4.79 -3.28
N GLN A 82 -4.69 -5.28 -2.47
CA GLN A 82 -5.80 -4.45 -1.95
C GLN A 82 -5.30 -3.32 -1.05
N ALA A 83 -4.31 -3.58 -0.19
CA ALA A 83 -3.72 -2.55 0.66
C ALA A 83 -3.05 -1.44 -0.15
N LEU A 84 -2.36 -1.78 -1.26
CA LEU A 84 -1.75 -0.79 -2.14
C LEU A 84 -2.79 0.01 -2.91
N SER A 85 -3.80 -0.62 -3.49
CA SER A 85 -4.89 0.10 -4.17
C SER A 85 -5.59 1.07 -3.22
N PHE A 86 -5.96 0.62 -2.02
CA PHE A 86 -6.50 1.49 -0.97
C PHE A 86 -5.55 2.65 -0.65
N PHE A 87 -4.26 2.39 -0.51
CA PHE A 87 -3.30 3.41 -0.15
C PHE A 87 -3.23 4.53 -1.20
N TYR A 88 -3.16 4.18 -2.49
CA TYR A 88 -3.10 5.19 -3.54
C TYR A 88 -4.43 5.89 -3.75
N GLU A 89 -5.55 5.16 -3.77
CA GLU A 89 -6.86 5.72 -4.08
C GLU A 89 -7.46 6.51 -2.91
N ASP A 90 -7.39 5.97 -1.70
CA ASP A 90 -8.09 6.52 -0.52
C ASP A 90 -7.21 7.41 0.37
N VAL A 91 -5.90 7.17 0.40
CA VAL A 91 -4.98 7.92 1.26
C VAL A 91 -4.29 9.02 0.47
N LEU A 92 -3.68 8.69 -0.66
CA LEU A 92 -2.96 9.65 -1.49
C LEU A 92 -3.86 10.40 -2.49
N GLY A 93 -5.10 9.95 -2.69
CA GLY A 93 -6.06 10.57 -3.61
C GLY A 93 -5.65 10.46 -5.08
N ARG A 94 -4.90 9.42 -5.44
CA ARG A 94 -4.42 9.16 -6.80
C ARG A 94 -5.20 7.99 -7.39
N PRO A 95 -6.05 8.21 -8.39
CA PRO A 95 -6.72 7.11 -9.07
C PRO A 95 -5.67 6.22 -9.75
N THR A 96 -5.67 4.93 -9.44
CA THR A 96 -4.94 3.93 -10.22
C THR A 96 -5.49 3.98 -11.65
N ALA A 97 -4.61 4.09 -12.66
CA ALA A 97 -4.97 4.42 -14.04
C ALA A 97 -5.97 3.46 -14.74
N ALA A 98 -6.39 2.39 -14.07
CA ALA A 98 -7.45 1.49 -14.53
C ALA A 98 -8.85 2.14 -14.64
N ALA A 99 -9.08 3.31 -14.05
CA ALA A 99 -10.39 3.98 -14.08
C ALA A 99 -10.63 4.88 -15.32
N ASP A 100 -9.63 5.08 -16.20
CA ASP A 100 -9.73 6.05 -17.30
C ASP A 100 -9.79 5.42 -18.72
N SER A 101 -10.12 4.13 -18.83
CA SER A 101 -10.31 3.45 -20.12
C SER A 101 -11.76 3.01 -20.41
N ALA A 102 -12.76 3.70 -19.85
CA ALA A 102 -14.19 3.42 -20.07
C ALA A 102 -15.01 4.67 -20.47
N ALA A 103 -14.38 5.63 -21.16
CA ALA A 103 -15.06 6.76 -21.77
C ALA A 103 -14.38 7.15 -23.11
N ALA A 104 -14.55 6.34 -24.14
CA ALA A 104 -14.40 6.72 -25.54
C ALA A 104 -15.26 5.82 -26.44
#